data_AF-A0A9Q4DL29-F1
#
_entry.id   AF-A0A9Q4DL29-F1
#
_cell.length_a   1.000
_cell.length_b   1.000
_cell.length_c   1.000
_cell.angle_alpha   90.00
_cell.angle_beta   90.00
_cell.angle_gamma   90.00
#
_symmetry.space_group_name_H-M   'P 1'
#
loop_
_entity.id
_entity.type
_entity.pdbx_description
1 polymer ?
#
loop_
_entity_poly.entity_id
_entity_poly.type
_entity_poly.pdbx_seq_one_letter_code
_entity_poly.pdbx_strand_id
1 'polypeptide(L)'
;MTKDQISTMSVYYTEKYGTPTSSSDAISKLVAMYRDLFDEIPKQEVKEGIAEYYRILCSRELDAYIWIAECLHVTAKKEKQKRTFGYCVGMLRSWMKNGFGHIPNQEEDELVDYFQEVTGFEVKHQARSVIQNLMGKYGIIKVTRMIGNLENASDLGLVLMLHLKELMDNEYSTDVLSESDKANSSM
;
A
#
# COMPACT_ATOMS: atom_id res chain seq x y z
N MET A 1 6.00 1.63 -1.97
CA MET A 1 7.10 1.19 -2.86
C MET A 1 7.67 2.40 -3.59
N THR A 2 8.98 2.45 -3.79
CA THR A 2 9.62 3.47 -4.63
C THR A 2 9.51 3.08 -6.11
N LYS A 3 9.64 4.05 -7.04
CA LYS A 3 9.64 3.80 -8.51
C LYS A 3 10.64 2.73 -8.93
N ASP A 4 11.76 2.63 -8.22
CA ASP A 4 12.84 1.68 -8.53
C ASP A 4 12.42 0.21 -8.37
N GLN A 5 11.60 -0.11 -7.36
CA GLN A 5 11.16 -1.49 -7.11
C GLN A 5 10.19 -1.99 -8.20
N ILE A 6 9.31 -1.11 -8.71
CA ILE A 6 8.41 -1.43 -9.82
C ILE A 6 9.22 -1.63 -11.11
N SER A 7 10.25 -0.81 -11.33
CA SER A 7 11.18 -0.96 -12.47
C SER A 7 11.90 -2.31 -12.44
N THR A 8 12.44 -2.73 -11.29
CA THR A 8 13.11 -4.03 -11.14
C THR A 8 12.16 -5.21 -11.38
N MET A 9 10.92 -5.13 -10.92
CA MET A 9 9.91 -6.17 -11.15
C MET A 9 9.45 -6.22 -12.61
N SER A 10 9.31 -5.07 -13.26
CA SER A 10 9.01 -4.98 -14.67
C SER A 10 10.09 -5.67 -15.51
N VAL A 11 11.37 -5.42 -15.20
CA VAL A 11 12.51 -6.11 -15.81
C VAL A 11 12.43 -7.63 -15.57
N TYR A 12 12.21 -8.08 -14.33
CA TYR A 12 12.10 -9.51 -14.04
C TYR A 12 11.02 -10.22 -14.87
N TYR A 13 9.81 -9.64 -14.93
CA TYR A 13 8.69 -10.25 -15.64
C TYR A 13 8.83 -10.20 -17.15
N THR A 14 9.40 -9.11 -17.68
CA THR A 14 9.64 -8.96 -19.11
C THR A 14 10.80 -9.82 -19.60
N GLU A 15 11.85 -10.03 -18.80
CA GLU A 15 12.93 -10.97 -19.14
C GLU A 15 12.46 -12.43 -19.10
N LYS A 16 11.69 -12.79 -18.07
CA LYS A 16 11.28 -14.19 -17.86
C LYS A 16 10.13 -14.64 -18.77
N TYR A 17 9.15 -13.77 -19.02
CA TYR A 17 7.92 -14.11 -19.75
C TYR A 17 7.72 -13.29 -21.04
N GLY A 18 8.66 -12.39 -21.35
CA GLY A 18 8.65 -11.52 -22.52
C GLY A 18 7.84 -10.24 -22.30
N THR A 19 8.26 -9.17 -22.96
CA THR A 19 7.53 -7.90 -22.99
C THR A 19 6.25 -8.04 -23.81
N PRO A 20 5.07 -7.67 -23.25
CA PRO A 20 3.83 -7.67 -24.01
C PRO A 20 3.85 -6.60 -25.11
N THR A 21 3.38 -6.97 -26.29
CA THR A 21 3.30 -6.09 -27.47
C THR A 21 1.89 -5.53 -27.72
N SER A 22 0.87 -6.11 -27.08
CA SER A 22 -0.52 -5.69 -27.15
C SER A 22 -1.29 -6.19 -25.91
N SER A 23 -2.51 -5.67 -25.67
CA SER A 23 -3.36 -6.17 -24.59
C SER A 23 -3.71 -7.66 -24.73
N SER A 24 -3.93 -8.12 -25.98
CA SER A 24 -4.20 -9.54 -26.25
C SER A 24 -3.00 -10.43 -25.93
N ASP A 25 -1.80 -9.96 -26.30
CA ASP A 25 -0.53 -10.62 -25.99
C ASP A 25 -0.27 -10.65 -24.47
N ALA A 26 -0.50 -9.53 -23.78
CA ALA A 26 -0.39 -9.44 -22.33
C ALA A 26 -1.30 -10.45 -21.61
N ILE A 27 -2.57 -10.51 -22.00
CA ILE A 27 -3.53 -11.48 -21.44
C ILE A 27 -3.08 -12.91 -21.74
N SER A 28 -2.63 -13.20 -22.96
CA SER A 28 -2.15 -14.53 -23.34
C SER A 28 -0.93 -14.97 -22.52
N LYS A 29 0.02 -14.06 -22.29
CA LYS A 29 1.19 -14.28 -21.41
C LYS A 29 0.78 -14.52 -19.96
N LEU A 30 -0.18 -13.77 -19.43
CA LEU A 30 -0.70 -13.97 -18.07
C LEU A 30 -1.41 -15.33 -17.92
N VAL A 31 -2.16 -15.76 -18.93
CA VAL A 31 -2.79 -17.10 -18.95
C VAL A 31 -1.73 -18.21 -18.99
N ALA A 32 -0.67 -18.04 -19.78
CA ALA A 32 0.45 -18.97 -19.79
C ALA A 32 1.16 -19.01 -18.43
N MET A 33 1.41 -17.85 -17.83
CA MET A 33 2.00 -17.75 -16.49
C MET A 33 1.15 -18.45 -15.43
N TYR A 34 -0.18 -18.31 -15.47
CA TYR A 34 -1.08 -19.04 -14.58
C TYR A 34 -0.87 -20.55 -14.71
N ARG A 35 -0.89 -21.08 -15.94
CA ARG A 35 -0.69 -22.51 -16.18
C ARG A 35 0.63 -23.00 -15.58
N ASP A 36 1.70 -22.25 -15.82
CA ASP A 36 3.05 -22.65 -15.42
C ASP A 36 3.27 -22.54 -13.90
N LEU A 37 2.62 -21.59 -13.22
CA LEU A 37 2.75 -21.38 -11.77
C LEU A 37 1.84 -22.28 -10.93
N PHE A 38 0.66 -22.62 -11.44
CA PHE A 38 -0.35 -23.40 -10.71
C PHE A 38 -0.35 -24.88 -11.12
N ASP A 39 0.45 -25.24 -12.14
CA ASP A 39 0.56 -26.59 -12.71
C ASP A 39 -0.82 -27.16 -13.10
N GLU A 40 -1.66 -26.31 -13.68
CA GLU A 40 -3.01 -26.68 -14.12
C GLU A 40 -3.40 -26.01 -15.43
N ILE A 41 -4.27 -26.67 -16.20
CA ILE A 41 -4.81 -26.10 -17.44
C ILE A 41 -5.84 -25.02 -17.06
N PRO A 42 -5.64 -23.74 -17.47
CA PRO A 42 -6.56 -22.66 -17.11
C PRO A 42 -7.95 -22.92 -17.71
N LYS A 43 -8.96 -22.98 -16.83
CA LYS A 43 -10.37 -23.04 -17.23
C LYS A 43 -10.80 -21.75 -17.92
N GLN A 44 -11.90 -21.80 -18.65
CA GLN A 44 -12.44 -20.64 -19.36
C GLN A 44 -12.69 -19.45 -18.42
N GLU A 45 -13.26 -19.70 -17.24
CA GLU A 45 -13.50 -18.70 -16.18
C GLU A 45 -12.22 -17.97 -15.75
N VAL A 46 -11.08 -18.68 -15.67
CA VAL A 46 -9.78 -18.08 -15.32
C VAL A 46 -9.30 -17.16 -16.42
N LYS A 47 -9.43 -17.58 -17.70
CA LYS A 47 -9.01 -16.77 -18.85
C LYS A 47 -9.85 -15.48 -18.95
N GLU A 48 -11.15 -15.61 -18.76
CA GLU A 48 -12.09 -14.48 -18.76
C GLU A 48 -11.81 -13.54 -17.60
N GLY A 49 -11.59 -14.07 -16.40
CA GLY A 49 -11.24 -13.25 -15.24
C GLY A 49 -9.92 -12.51 -15.40
N ILE A 50 -8.87 -13.16 -15.96
CA ILE A 50 -7.61 -12.46 -16.27
C ILE A 50 -7.87 -11.31 -17.25
N ALA A 51 -8.65 -11.54 -18.31
CA ALA A 51 -8.98 -10.52 -19.30
C ALA A 51 -9.80 -9.36 -18.69
N GLU A 52 -10.76 -9.67 -17.82
CA GLU A 52 -11.59 -8.69 -17.12
C GLU A 52 -10.75 -7.80 -16.20
N TYR A 53 -9.98 -8.40 -15.30
CA TYR A 53 -9.14 -7.65 -14.36
C TYR A 53 -8.04 -6.87 -15.07
N TYR A 54 -7.51 -7.38 -16.18
CA TYR A 54 -6.57 -6.62 -17.01
C TYR A 54 -7.20 -5.32 -17.52
N ARG A 55 -8.42 -5.39 -18.07
CA ARG A 55 -9.15 -4.20 -18.55
C ARG A 55 -9.48 -3.24 -17.41
N ILE A 56 -9.88 -3.74 -16.24
CA ILE A 56 -10.15 -2.91 -15.06
C ILE A 56 -8.90 -2.14 -14.64
N LEU A 57 -7.75 -2.80 -14.55
CA LEU A 57 -6.49 -2.16 -14.17
C LEU A 57 -6.04 -1.14 -15.23
N CYS A 58 -6.16 -1.46 -16.53
CA CYS A 58 -5.89 -0.49 -17.60
C CYS A 58 -6.79 0.75 -17.52
N SER A 59 -8.08 0.59 -17.22
CA SER A 59 -9.01 1.73 -17.06
C SER A 59 -8.66 2.64 -15.88
N ARG A 60 -7.86 2.15 -14.94
CA ARG A 60 -7.33 2.89 -13.80
C ARG A 60 -5.91 3.42 -14.03
N GLU A 61 -5.41 3.33 -15.27
CA GLU A 61 -4.06 3.74 -15.65
C GLU A 61 -2.95 3.02 -14.87
N LEU A 62 -3.24 1.80 -14.41
CA LEU A 62 -2.28 0.94 -13.72
C LEU A 62 -1.56 0.02 -14.72
N ASP A 63 -0.34 -0.39 -14.38
CA ASP A 63 0.42 -1.39 -15.14
C ASP A 63 -0.19 -2.79 -14.96
N ALA A 64 -1.28 -3.04 -15.68
CA ALA A 64 -2.12 -4.23 -15.53
C ALA A 64 -1.34 -5.54 -15.67
N TYR A 65 -0.36 -5.58 -16.57
CA TYR A 65 0.47 -6.77 -16.78
C TYR A 65 1.28 -7.09 -15.52
N ILE A 66 2.01 -6.12 -14.99
CA ILE A 66 2.84 -6.30 -13.78
C ILE A 66 1.97 -6.58 -12.55
N TRP A 67 0.83 -5.91 -12.44
CA TRP A 67 -0.10 -6.10 -11.34
C TRP A 67 -0.61 -7.53 -11.23
N ILE A 68 -1.06 -8.09 -12.36
CA ILE A 68 -1.58 -9.46 -12.38
C ILE A 68 -0.44 -10.47 -12.28
N ALA A 69 0.68 -10.25 -12.97
CA ALA A 69 1.84 -11.15 -12.93
C ALA A 69 2.37 -11.35 -11.50
N GLU A 70 2.54 -10.25 -10.75
CA GLU A 70 2.97 -10.33 -9.36
C GLU A 70 1.92 -11.03 -8.49
N CYS A 71 0.63 -10.73 -8.69
CA CYS A 71 -0.44 -11.34 -7.91
C CYS A 71 -0.51 -12.86 -8.11
N LEU A 72 -0.32 -13.34 -9.36
CA LEU A 72 -0.21 -14.75 -9.69
C LEU A 72 0.99 -15.39 -8.98
N HIS A 73 2.15 -14.75 -9.02
CA HIS A 73 3.37 -15.23 -8.37
C HIS A 73 3.25 -15.31 -6.85
N VAL A 74 2.66 -14.29 -6.21
CA VAL A 74 2.43 -14.27 -4.76
C VAL A 74 1.43 -15.37 -4.39
N THR A 75 0.37 -15.57 -5.18
CA THR A 75 -0.63 -16.61 -4.94
C THR A 75 -0.04 -18.01 -5.07
N ALA A 76 0.78 -18.26 -6.08
CA ALA A 76 1.42 -19.57 -6.30
C ALA A 76 2.34 -20.00 -5.15
N LYS A 77 2.89 -19.04 -4.39
CA LYS A 77 3.70 -19.28 -3.19
C LYS A 77 2.88 -19.58 -1.93
N LYS A 78 1.55 -19.41 -1.95
CA LYS A 78 0.70 -19.70 -0.77
C LYS A 78 0.52 -21.20 -0.55
N GLU A 79 -0.14 -21.56 0.54
CA GLU A 79 -0.54 -22.95 0.81
C GLU A 79 -1.46 -23.50 -0.27
N LYS A 80 -1.43 -24.81 -0.51
CA LYS A 80 -2.18 -25.46 -1.61
C LYS A 80 -3.66 -25.06 -1.67
N GLN A 81 -4.32 -24.94 -0.52
CA GLN A 81 -5.72 -24.52 -0.40
C GLN A 81 -6.02 -23.08 -0.87
N LYS A 82 -5.00 -22.21 -0.86
CA LYS A 82 -5.06 -20.80 -1.30
C LYS A 82 -4.50 -20.60 -2.72
N ARG A 83 -3.94 -21.64 -3.36
CA ARG A 83 -3.46 -21.59 -4.75
C ARG A 83 -4.62 -21.72 -5.72
N THR A 84 -5.52 -20.76 -5.71
CA THR A 84 -6.67 -20.71 -6.62
C THR A 84 -6.76 -19.34 -7.27
N PHE A 85 -7.32 -19.29 -8.48
CA PHE A 85 -7.57 -18.03 -9.14
C PHE A 85 -8.51 -17.11 -8.33
N GLY A 86 -9.50 -17.67 -7.62
CA GLY A 86 -10.39 -16.89 -6.75
C GLY A 86 -9.63 -16.17 -5.62
N TYR A 87 -8.64 -16.83 -5.01
CA TYR A 87 -7.77 -16.19 -4.02
C TYR A 87 -6.90 -15.08 -4.64
N CYS A 88 -6.34 -15.33 -5.83
CA CYS A 88 -5.60 -14.33 -6.60
C CYS A 88 -6.44 -13.08 -6.87
N VAL A 89 -7.70 -13.26 -7.28
CA VAL A 89 -8.66 -12.16 -7.49
C VAL A 89 -8.91 -11.39 -6.19
N GLY A 90 -9.08 -12.10 -5.07
CA GLY A 90 -9.24 -11.47 -3.75
C GLY A 90 -8.07 -10.58 -3.38
N MET A 91 -6.82 -11.06 -3.57
CA MET A 91 -5.63 -10.24 -3.35
C MET A 91 -5.56 -9.07 -4.32
N LEU A 92 -5.86 -9.28 -5.61
CA LEU A 92 -5.81 -8.21 -6.61
C LEU A 92 -6.81 -7.09 -6.29
N ARG A 93 -8.01 -7.44 -5.84
CA ARG A 93 -9.01 -6.48 -5.34
C ARG A 93 -8.51 -5.71 -4.12
N SER A 94 -7.85 -6.39 -3.19
CA SER A 94 -7.22 -5.74 -2.03
C SER A 94 -6.12 -4.77 -2.46
N TRP A 95 -5.25 -5.17 -3.40
CA TRP A 95 -4.20 -4.29 -3.94
C TRP A 95 -4.79 -3.08 -4.66
N MET A 96 -5.90 -3.25 -5.37
CA MET A 96 -6.59 -2.12 -6.02
C MET A 96 -7.18 -1.12 -5.03
N LYS A 97 -7.45 -1.53 -3.79
CA LYS A 97 -7.93 -0.66 -2.70
C LYS A 97 -6.77 -0.05 -1.89
N ASN A 98 -5.78 -0.87 -1.58
CA ASN A 98 -4.76 -0.58 -0.58
C ASN A 98 -3.36 -0.29 -1.16
N GLY A 99 -3.20 -0.46 -2.48
CA GLY A 99 -1.93 -0.27 -3.19
C GLY A 99 -1.28 -1.58 -3.64
N PHE A 100 -0.44 -1.47 -4.68
CA PHE A 100 0.27 -2.59 -5.28
C PHE A 100 1.10 -3.39 -4.25
N GLY A 101 1.02 -4.72 -4.30
CA GLY A 101 1.81 -5.60 -3.43
C GLY A 101 1.36 -5.65 -1.97
N HIS A 102 0.22 -5.02 -1.61
CA HIS A 102 -0.31 -5.05 -0.25
C HIS A 102 -0.71 -6.48 0.17
N ILE A 103 0.13 -7.16 0.94
CA ILE A 103 -0.22 -8.47 1.49
C ILE A 103 -1.09 -8.22 2.73
N PRO A 104 -2.33 -8.73 2.78
CA PRO A 104 -3.14 -8.62 3.98
C PRO A 104 -2.40 -9.31 5.12
N ASN A 105 -1.88 -8.52 6.04
CA ASN A 105 -1.47 -9.03 7.34
C ASN A 105 -2.72 -8.95 8.21
N GLN A 106 -3.27 -10.09 8.62
CA GLN A 106 -4.44 -10.14 9.48
C GLN A 106 -4.23 -9.26 10.73
N GLU A 107 -3.02 -9.27 11.26
CA GLU A 107 -2.60 -8.42 12.37
C GLU A 107 -2.62 -6.92 12.05
N GLU A 108 -2.33 -6.51 10.81
CA GLU A 108 -2.41 -5.10 10.41
C GLU A 108 -3.86 -4.66 10.27
N ASP A 109 -4.71 -5.47 9.64
CA ASP A 109 -6.13 -5.16 9.51
C ASP A 109 -6.79 -5.10 10.89
N GLU A 110 -6.50 -6.05 11.79
CA GLU A 110 -6.96 -6.01 13.20
C GLU A 110 -6.48 -4.75 13.94
N LEU A 111 -5.26 -4.29 13.68
CA LEU A 111 -4.71 -3.09 14.31
C LEU A 111 -5.34 -1.80 13.75
N VAL A 112 -5.63 -1.77 12.44
CA VAL A 112 -6.34 -0.67 11.81
C VAL A 112 -7.76 -0.58 12.36
N ASP A 113 -8.48 -1.71 12.43
CA ASP A 113 -9.83 -1.76 12.98
C ASP A 113 -9.84 -1.30 14.45
N TYR A 114 -8.88 -1.74 15.26
CA TYR A 114 -8.72 -1.30 16.64
C TYR A 114 -8.42 0.20 16.76
N PHE A 115 -7.59 0.77 15.86
CA PHE A 115 -7.37 2.21 15.82
C PHE A 115 -8.65 2.99 15.54
N GLN A 116 -9.45 2.52 14.59
CA GLN A 116 -10.73 3.15 14.23
C GLN A 116 -11.74 3.05 15.37
N GLU A 117 -11.76 1.92 16.08
CA GLU A 117 -12.61 1.72 17.26
C GLU A 117 -12.26 2.69 18.39
N VAL A 118 -10.97 2.78 18.75
CA VAL A 118 -10.51 3.62 19.87
C VAL A 118 -10.66 5.12 19.58
N THR A 119 -10.41 5.52 18.32
CA THR A 119 -10.35 6.96 17.97
C THR A 119 -11.61 7.48 17.31
N GLY A 120 -12.47 6.60 16.77
CA GLY A 120 -13.64 6.97 15.98
C GLY A 120 -13.32 7.52 14.58
N PHE A 121 -12.06 7.62 14.19
CA PHE A 121 -11.66 8.18 12.89
C PHE A 121 -11.50 7.09 11.83
N GLU A 122 -11.91 7.40 10.59
CA GLU A 122 -11.64 6.55 9.45
C GLU A 122 -10.14 6.61 9.05
N VAL A 123 -9.50 5.45 8.94
CA VAL A 123 -8.08 5.37 8.56
C VAL A 123 -7.93 5.42 7.04
N LYS A 124 -7.38 6.54 6.56
CA LYS A 124 -7.00 6.71 5.14
C LYS A 124 -5.69 6.01 4.81
N HIS A 125 -5.42 5.79 3.51
CA HIS A 125 -4.22 5.09 3.02
C HIS A 125 -2.91 5.59 3.64
N GLN A 126 -2.70 6.91 3.71
CA GLN A 126 -1.48 7.49 4.29
C GLN A 126 -1.30 7.10 5.77
N ALA A 127 -2.38 7.12 6.55
CA ALA A 127 -2.36 6.70 7.95
C ALA A 127 -2.10 5.19 8.08
N ARG A 128 -2.64 4.35 7.18
CA ARG A 128 -2.32 2.91 7.10
C ARG A 128 -0.82 2.67 6.94
N SER A 129 -0.16 3.41 6.05
CA SER A 129 1.31 3.31 5.89
C SER A 129 2.07 3.74 7.14
N VAL A 130 1.57 4.73 7.90
CA VAL A 130 2.15 5.11 9.19
C VAL A 130 2.01 3.97 10.20
N ILE A 131 0.82 3.38 10.32
CA ILE A 131 0.56 2.24 11.22
C ILE A 131 1.47 1.05 10.86
N GLN A 132 1.58 0.70 9.57
CA GLN A 132 2.50 -0.35 9.10
C GLN A 132 3.96 -0.06 9.48
N ASN A 133 4.43 1.17 9.27
CA ASN A 133 5.80 1.55 9.63
C ASN A 133 6.03 1.47 11.15
N LEU A 134 5.06 1.89 11.95
CA LEU A 134 5.11 1.79 13.41
C LEU A 134 5.13 0.32 13.86
N MET A 135 4.30 -0.55 13.26
CA MET A 135 4.29 -1.98 13.51
C MET A 135 5.64 -2.62 13.17
N GLY A 136 6.19 -2.32 11.98
CA GLY A 136 7.48 -2.86 11.55
C GLY A 136 8.64 -2.41 12.44
N LYS A 137 8.59 -1.17 12.94
CA LYS A 137 9.65 -0.59 13.79
C LYS A 137 9.57 -0.99 15.25
N TYR A 138 8.36 -1.11 15.81
CA TYR A 138 8.16 -1.26 17.26
C TYR A 138 7.43 -2.55 17.67
N GLY A 139 6.86 -3.29 16.72
CA GLY A 139 6.09 -4.50 16.96
C GLY A 139 4.63 -4.22 17.33
N ILE A 140 3.73 -5.10 16.87
CA ILE A 140 2.27 -4.97 16.98
C ILE A 140 1.78 -4.70 18.42
N ILE A 141 2.28 -5.44 19.41
CA ILE A 141 1.82 -5.34 20.82
C ILE A 141 2.04 -3.93 21.38
N LYS A 142 3.20 -3.32 21.10
CA LYS A 142 3.51 -1.97 21.58
C LYS A 142 2.63 -0.93 20.89
N VAL A 143 2.43 -1.06 19.58
CA VAL A 143 1.56 -0.15 18.83
C VAL A 143 0.12 -0.26 19.31
N THR A 144 -0.39 -1.48 19.53
CA THR A 144 -1.75 -1.73 20.08
C THR A 144 -1.93 -1.02 21.42
N ARG A 145 -0.99 -1.17 22.36
CA ARG A 145 -1.06 -0.49 23.67
C ARG A 145 -1.06 1.03 23.53
N MET A 146 -0.23 1.57 22.64
CA MET A 146 -0.18 3.02 22.41
C MET A 146 -1.47 3.55 21.77
N ILE A 147 -2.09 2.77 20.89
CA ILE A 147 -3.41 3.09 20.32
C ILE A 147 -4.45 3.15 21.43
N GLY A 148 -4.52 2.15 22.32
CA GLY A 148 -5.46 2.15 23.45
C GLY A 148 -5.31 3.37 24.37
N ASN A 149 -4.12 3.97 24.45
CA ASN A 149 -3.91 5.20 25.22
C ASN A 149 -4.49 6.46 24.55
N LEU A 150 -4.85 6.40 23.26
CA LEU A 150 -5.45 7.52 22.53
C LEU A 150 -6.90 7.77 22.94
N GLU A 151 -7.58 6.77 23.52
CA GLU A 151 -8.99 6.85 23.96
C GLU A 151 -9.25 8.04 24.90
N ASN A 152 -8.23 8.43 25.69
CA ASN A 152 -8.31 9.50 26.69
C ASN A 152 -7.73 10.85 26.21
N ALA A 153 -7.26 10.96 24.97
CA ALA A 153 -6.64 12.16 24.40
C ALA A 153 -7.59 12.92 23.45
N SER A 154 -8.90 12.72 23.61
CA SER A 154 -9.96 12.96 22.65
C SER A 154 -10.33 14.42 22.37
N ASP A 155 -9.46 15.40 22.66
CA ASP A 155 -9.66 16.77 22.19
C ASP A 155 -8.94 16.98 20.86
N LEU A 156 -9.62 16.57 19.77
CA LEU A 156 -9.14 16.79 18.41
C LEU A 156 -8.88 18.28 18.14
N GLY A 157 -9.68 19.17 18.75
CA GLY A 157 -9.49 20.61 18.64
C GLY A 157 -8.13 21.03 19.20
N LEU A 158 -7.79 20.54 20.39
CA LEU A 158 -6.48 20.78 21.01
C LEU A 158 -5.33 20.21 20.16
N VAL A 159 -5.47 18.99 19.63
CA VAL A 159 -4.45 18.38 18.75
C VAL A 159 -4.19 19.25 17.52
N LEU A 160 -5.26 19.72 16.86
CA LEU A 160 -5.15 20.60 15.70
C LEU A 160 -4.56 21.97 16.07
N MET A 161 -4.89 22.52 17.24
CA MET A 161 -4.31 23.77 17.74
C MET A 161 -2.80 23.62 18.05
N LEU A 162 -2.39 22.51 18.66
CA LEU A 162 -0.98 22.22 18.91
C LEU A 162 -0.21 22.05 17.60
N HIS A 163 -0.80 21.38 16.62
CA HIS A 163 -0.19 21.23 15.31
C HIS A 163 -0.09 22.57 14.56
N LEU A 164 -1.13 23.42 14.62
CA LEU A 164 -1.08 24.77 14.08
C LEU A 164 0.03 25.60 14.75
N LYS A 165 0.16 25.51 16.07
CA LYS A 165 1.24 26.17 16.81
C LYS A 165 2.61 25.69 16.32
N GLU A 166 2.81 24.38 16.15
CA GLU A 166 4.07 23.82 15.64
C GLU A 166 4.39 24.33 14.22
N LEU A 167 3.39 24.43 13.34
CA LEU A 167 3.56 24.99 12.00
C LEU A 167 3.95 26.47 12.06
N MET A 168 3.29 27.27 12.90
CA MET A 168 3.60 28.69 13.10
C MET A 168 5.00 28.88 13.68
N ASP A 169 5.37 28.08 14.68
CA ASP A 169 6.71 28.13 15.27
C ASP A 169 7.76 27.74 14.23
N ASN A 170 7.55 26.71 13.41
CA ASN A 170 8.51 26.32 12.38
C ASN A 170 8.67 27.38 11.27
N GLU A 171 7.59 28.07 10.90
CA GLU A 171 7.60 29.08 9.83
C GLU A 171 8.17 30.43 10.32
N TYR A 172 7.89 30.81 11.58
CA TYR A 172 8.17 32.16 12.10
C TYR A 172 9.19 32.21 13.25
N SER A 173 9.69 31.07 13.79
CA SER A 173 10.71 31.09 14.86
C SER A 173 12.09 31.57 14.38
N THR A 174 12.30 31.71 13.08
CA THR A 174 13.54 32.28 12.51
C THR A 174 13.58 33.81 12.49
N ASP A 175 12.47 34.52 12.70
CA ASP A 175 12.44 35.99 12.58
C ASP A 175 12.83 36.75 13.86
N VAL A 176 12.93 36.08 15.01
CA VAL A 176 13.16 36.77 16.30
C VAL A 176 14.66 36.99 16.62
N LEU A 177 15.59 36.43 15.83
CA LEU A 177 17.04 36.62 16.05
C LEU A 177 17.70 37.65 15.11
N SER A 178 16.97 38.25 14.15
CA SER A 178 17.57 39.23 13.23
C SER A 178 17.40 40.70 13.66
N GLU A 179 16.52 40.99 14.62
CA GLU A 179 16.29 42.36 15.11
C GLU A 179 17.02 42.70 16.41
N SER A 180 17.43 41.71 17.22
CA SER A 180 18.16 41.96 18.47
C SER A 180 19.63 42.32 18.27
N ASP A 181 20.25 41.96 17.14
CA ASP A 181 21.67 42.26 16.87
C ASP A 181 21.90 43.64 16.25
N LYS A 182 20.85 44.33 15.78
CA LYS A 182 20.96 45.72 15.28
C LYS A 182 20.76 46.77 16.37
N ALA A 183 20.21 46.40 17.54
CA ALA A 183 19.99 47.32 18.65
C ALA A 183 21.21 47.48 19.58
N ASN A 184 22.18 46.57 19.53
CA ASN A 184 23.39 46.62 20.38
C ASN A 184 24.68 47.02 19.64
N SER A 185 24.61 47.35 18.35
CA SER A 185 25.78 47.84 17.57
C SER A 185 25.80 49.37 17.40
N SER A 186 24.88 50.09 18.06
CA SER A 186 24.70 51.54 17.91
C SER A 186 24.81 52.33 19.23
N MET A 187 25.49 51.78 20.24
CA MET A 187 26.01 52.53 21.39
C MET A 187 27.53 52.49 21.45
#